data_AF-A0A1G1NLT1-F1
#
_entry.id   AF-A0A1G1NLT1-F1
#
_cell.length_a   1.000
_cell.length_b   1.000
_cell.length_c   1.000
_cell.angle_alpha   90.00
_cell.angle_beta   90.00
_cell.angle_gamma   90.00
#
_symmetry.space_group_name_H-M   'P 1'
#
loop_
_entity.id
_entity.type
_entity.pdbx_description
1 polymer ?
#
loop_
_entity_poly.entity_id
_entity_poly.type
_entity_poly.pdbx_seq_one_letter_code
_entity_poly.pdbx_strand_id
1 'polypeptide(L)'
;MEFKLNNLPRNCSNEEIIAEIKRVDSLVKKSTLTKSDFAKFSKIHSSTVIRRLGDWHKVLELAGLAHKYSGPVVSPKQREQLAKRMTDEEILIELKNVAKILTKKFITVEDVKKHSKFLGPCYY
;
A
#
# COMPACT_ATOMS: atom_id res chain seq x y z
N MET A 1 19.26 -14.83 32.35
CA MET A 1 18.67 -13.66 31.68
C MET A 1 18.74 -13.90 30.17
N GLU A 2 17.60 -14.02 29.49
CA GLU A 2 17.56 -14.13 28.03
C GLU A 2 17.62 -12.74 27.40
N PHE A 3 18.68 -12.44 26.65
CA PHE A 3 18.74 -11.24 25.81
C PHE A 3 17.91 -11.46 24.55
N LYS A 4 16.73 -10.82 24.47
CA LYS A 4 15.94 -10.78 23.22
C LYS A 4 16.32 -9.54 22.42
N LEU A 5 16.91 -9.75 21.25
CA LEU A 5 17.14 -8.68 20.28
C LEU A 5 15.81 -8.09 19.81
N ASN A 6 15.68 -6.76 19.93
CA ASN A 6 14.52 -6.01 19.45
C ASN A 6 14.49 -5.89 17.93
N ASN A 7 15.64 -6.00 17.26
CA ASN A 7 15.80 -5.89 15.81
C ASN A 7 16.61 -7.07 15.26
N LEU A 8 16.35 -7.49 14.01
CA LEU A 8 17.24 -8.45 13.34
C LEU A 8 18.58 -7.76 12.98
N PRO A 9 19.70 -8.50 12.92
CA PRO A 9 20.98 -7.98 12.47
C PRO A 9 20.87 -7.34 11.08
N ARG A 10 21.66 -6.29 10.81
CA ARG A 10 21.69 -5.61 9.50
C ARG A 10 22.03 -6.57 8.33
N ASN A 11 22.80 -7.62 8.61
CA ASN A 11 23.21 -8.64 7.66
C ASN A 11 22.39 -9.93 7.79
N CYS A 12 21.13 -9.84 8.23
CA CYS A 12 20.30 -11.02 8.35
C CYS A 12 20.22 -11.78 7.02
N SER A 13 20.14 -13.11 7.02
CA SER A 13 20.06 -13.88 5.78
C SER A 13 18.66 -13.78 5.15
N ASN A 14 18.50 -14.24 3.91
CA ASN A 14 17.17 -14.27 3.29
C ASN A 14 16.24 -15.25 4.02
N GLU A 15 16.81 -16.33 4.56
CA GLU A 15 16.10 -17.34 5.37
C GLU A 15 15.59 -16.75 6.69
N GLU A 16 16.41 -15.92 7.35
CA GLU A 16 15.98 -15.21 8.56
C GLU A 16 14.84 -14.22 8.28
N ILE A 17 14.88 -13.52 7.14
CA ILE A 17 13.79 -12.64 6.70
C ILE A 17 12.51 -13.46 6.48
N ILE A 18 12.61 -14.62 5.82
CA ILE A 18 11.46 -15.50 5.56
C ILE A 18 10.89 -16.05 6.87
N ALA A 19 11.74 -16.44 7.82
CA ALA A 19 11.32 -16.89 9.15
C ALA A 19 10.57 -15.77 9.89
N GLU A 20 11.04 -14.53 9.79
CA GLU A 20 10.38 -13.37 10.40
C GLU A 20 9.01 -13.09 9.79
N ILE A 21 8.86 -13.22 8.46
CA ILE A 21 7.56 -13.09 7.79
C ILE A 21 6.56 -14.13 8.31
N LYS A 22 6.96 -15.40 8.42
CA LYS A 22 6.12 -16.47 8.99
C LYS A 22 5.78 -16.22 10.46
N ARG A 23 6.74 -15.70 11.24
CA ARG A 23 6.52 -15.34 12.65
C ARG A 23 5.47 -14.24 12.76
N VAL A 24 5.58 -13.19 11.95
CA VAL A 24 4.62 -12.08 11.95
C VAL A 24 3.25 -12.53 11.47
N ASP A 25 3.16 -13.36 10.43
CA ASP A 25 1.88 -13.94 10.01
C ASP A 25 1.15 -14.67 11.14
N SER A 26 1.90 -15.49 11.88
CA SER A 26 1.40 -16.25 13.03
C SER A 26 0.89 -15.35 14.18
N LEU A 27 1.41 -14.13 14.29
CA LEU A 27 0.94 -13.13 15.26
C LEU A 27 -0.29 -12.38 14.77
N VAL A 28 -0.32 -12.02 13.48
CA VAL A 28 -1.39 -11.20 12.89
C VAL A 28 -2.68 -12.01 12.75
N LYS A 29 -2.59 -13.29 12.39
CA LYS A 29 -3.72 -14.23 12.24
C LYS A 29 -4.86 -13.70 11.35
N LYS A 30 -4.53 -12.90 10.34
CA LYS A 30 -5.48 -12.41 9.33
C LYS A 30 -5.45 -13.30 8.09
N SER A 31 -6.50 -13.20 7.29
CA SER A 31 -6.59 -13.81 5.96
C SER A 31 -5.56 -13.23 4.99
N THR A 32 -5.14 -11.98 5.20
CA THR A 32 -4.14 -11.29 4.40
C THR A 32 -3.04 -10.73 5.28
N LEU A 33 -1.82 -10.68 4.75
CA LEU A 33 -0.67 -10.10 5.45
C LEU A 33 -0.20 -8.87 4.69
N THR A 34 -0.49 -7.68 5.23
CA THR A 34 -0.10 -6.41 4.58
C THR A 34 1.30 -5.96 5.00
N LYS A 35 1.91 -5.07 4.21
CA LYS A 35 3.16 -4.39 4.58
C LYS A 35 3.04 -3.62 5.89
N SER A 36 1.85 -3.06 6.17
CA SER A 36 1.57 -2.31 7.40
C SER A 36 1.47 -3.24 8.61
N ASP A 37 0.81 -4.40 8.46
CA ASP A 37 0.79 -5.42 9.51
C ASP A 37 2.22 -5.89 9.80
N PHE A 38 3.00 -6.15 8.75
CA PHE A 38 4.39 -6.54 8.90
C PHE A 38 5.21 -5.47 9.64
N ALA A 39 5.16 -4.22 9.20
CA ALA A 39 5.90 -3.13 9.84
C ALA A 39 5.55 -2.91 11.31
N LYS A 40 4.33 -3.27 11.74
CA LYS A 40 3.88 -3.14 13.13
C LYS A 40 4.46 -4.21 14.06
N PHE A 41 4.63 -5.44 13.58
CA PHE A 41 5.01 -6.58 14.42
C PHE A 41 6.41 -7.13 14.13
N SER A 42 7.01 -6.72 13.01
CA SER A 42 8.32 -7.18 12.56
C SER A 42 9.45 -6.43 13.24
N LYS A 43 10.56 -7.14 13.39
CA LYS A 43 11.86 -6.61 13.82
C LYS A 43 12.65 -5.96 12.68
N ILE A 44 12.11 -5.97 11.46
CA ILE A 44 12.68 -5.35 10.26
C ILE A 44 11.63 -4.58 9.49
N HIS A 45 12.06 -3.50 8.84
CA HIS A 45 11.17 -2.70 8.03
C HIS A 45 10.84 -3.41 6.70
N SER A 46 9.60 -3.28 6.24
CA SER A 46 9.13 -3.89 4.99
C SER A 46 9.95 -3.40 3.77
N SER A 47 10.48 -2.17 3.80
CA SER A 47 11.36 -1.67 2.73
C SER A 47 12.66 -2.46 2.59
N THR A 48 13.25 -2.93 3.70
CA THR A 48 14.45 -3.76 3.68
C THR A 48 14.17 -5.11 3.03
N VAL A 49 13.03 -5.70 3.37
CA VAL A 49 12.54 -6.97 2.79
C VAL A 49 12.35 -6.81 1.28
N ILE A 50 11.65 -5.76 0.87
CA ILE A 50 11.36 -5.49 -0.54
C ILE A 50 12.65 -5.25 -1.35
N ARG A 51 13.57 -4.45 -0.84
CA ARG A 51 14.85 -4.19 -1.52
C ARG A 51 15.66 -5.47 -1.78
N ARG A 52 15.54 -6.47 -0.91
CA ARG A 52 16.33 -7.70 -0.97
C ARG A 52 15.65 -8.84 -1.71
N LEU A 53 14.33 -8.99 -1.53
CA LEU A 53 13.57 -10.14 -2.01
C LEU A 53 12.62 -9.81 -3.17
N GLY A 54 12.46 -8.52 -3.52
CA GLY A 54 11.62 -8.06 -4.62
C GLY A 54 10.32 -7.41 -4.11
N ASP A 55 9.21 -7.60 -4.81
CA ASP A 55 7.93 -7.06 -4.34
C ASP A 55 7.31 -7.88 -3.19
N TRP A 56 6.23 -7.36 -2.61
CA TRP A 56 5.57 -7.99 -1.48
C TRP A 56 4.89 -9.32 -1.82
N HIS A 57 4.42 -9.48 -3.05
CA HIS A 57 3.81 -10.73 -3.49
C HIS A 57 4.87 -11.83 -3.55
N LYS A 58 6.02 -11.54 -4.16
CA LYS A 58 7.18 -12.45 -4.22
C LYS A 58 7.69 -12.80 -2.82
N VAL A 59 7.71 -11.84 -1.91
CA VAL A 59 8.08 -12.07 -0.50
C VAL A 59 7.15 -13.09 0.17
N LEU A 60 5.84 -12.95 -0.02
CA LEU A 60 4.86 -13.91 0.52
C LEU A 60 4.96 -15.27 -0.19
N GLU A 61 5.23 -15.29 -1.49
CA GLU A 61 5.46 -16.52 -2.26
C GLU A 61 6.66 -17.31 -1.72
N LEU A 62 7.81 -16.65 -1.51
CA LEU A 62 9.01 -17.25 -0.90
C LEU A 62 8.74 -17.77 0.52
N ALA A 63 7.79 -17.16 1.23
CA ALA A 63 7.37 -17.61 2.56
C ALA A 63 6.30 -18.72 2.53
N GLY A 64 5.81 -19.15 1.36
CA GLY A 64 4.70 -20.11 1.24
C GLY A 64 3.34 -19.52 1.62
N LEU A 65 3.21 -18.19 1.61
CA LEU A 65 2.05 -17.41 2.03
C LEU A 65 1.41 -16.65 0.85
N ALA A 66 1.60 -17.09 -0.40
CA ALA A 66 1.05 -16.43 -1.58
C ALA A 66 -0.47 -16.19 -1.49
N HIS A 67 -1.22 -17.13 -0.89
CA HIS A 67 -2.66 -17.02 -0.65
C HIS A 67 -3.06 -15.86 0.28
N LYS A 68 -2.12 -15.28 1.03
CA LYS A 68 -2.34 -14.12 1.90
C LYS A 68 -2.14 -12.79 1.20
N TYR A 69 -1.77 -12.80 -0.08
CA TYR A 69 -1.61 -11.58 -0.85
C TYR A 69 -2.98 -11.02 -1.26
N SER A 70 -3.26 -9.79 -0.84
CA SER A 70 -4.53 -9.10 -1.15
C SER A 70 -4.53 -8.35 -2.48
N GLY A 71 -3.41 -8.33 -3.21
CA GLY A 71 -3.23 -7.38 -4.32
C GLY A 71 -3.02 -5.93 -3.85
N PRO A 72 -2.80 -5.01 -4.80
CA PRO A 72 -2.79 -3.58 -4.51
C PRO A 72 -4.18 -3.11 -4.07
N VAL A 73 -4.22 -2.17 -3.13
CA VAL A 73 -5.48 -1.49 -2.77
C VAL A 73 -5.82 -0.51 -3.89
N VAL A 74 -6.84 -0.83 -4.68
CA VAL A 74 -7.31 -0.01 -5.81
C VAL A 74 -8.67 0.58 -5.46
N SER A 75 -8.78 1.91 -5.50
CA SER A 75 -10.07 2.60 -5.29
C SER A 75 -11.06 2.32 -6.43
N PRO A 76 -12.38 2.43 -6.20
CA PRO A 76 -13.40 2.25 -7.24
C PRO A 76 -13.12 3.08 -8.50
N LYS A 77 -12.80 4.38 -8.34
CA LYS A 77 -12.49 5.26 -9.47
C LYS A 77 -11.24 4.87 -10.26
N GLN A 78 -10.23 4.30 -9.61
CA GLN A 78 -9.06 3.74 -10.29
C GLN A 78 -9.38 2.45 -11.04
N ARG A 79 -10.36 1.67 -10.59
CA ARG A 79 -10.82 0.46 -11.29
C ARG A 79 -11.63 0.82 -12.54
N GLU A 80 -12.50 1.83 -12.43
CA GLU A 80 -13.38 2.26 -13.52
C GLU A 80 -12.63 3.03 -14.62
N GLN A 81 -11.54 3.73 -14.28
CA GLN A 81 -10.70 4.46 -15.24
C GLN A 81 -11.46 5.48 -16.10
N LEU A 82 -12.57 6.04 -15.57
CA LEU A 82 -13.45 6.93 -16.33
C LEU A 82 -12.71 8.13 -16.91
N ALA A 83 -11.77 8.70 -16.14
CA ALA A 83 -10.92 9.81 -16.59
C ALA A 83 -10.15 9.54 -17.89
N LYS A 84 -9.88 8.27 -18.25
CA LYS A 84 -9.20 7.94 -19.53
C LYS A 84 -10.06 8.16 -20.77
N ARG A 85 -11.37 8.25 -20.60
CA ARG A 85 -12.35 8.38 -21.69
C ARG A 85 -13.06 9.73 -21.67
N MET A 86 -12.72 10.59 -20.69
CA MET A 86 -13.32 11.91 -20.56
C MET A 86 -12.71 12.88 -21.58
N THR A 87 -13.53 13.82 -22.07
CA THR A 87 -13.03 14.95 -22.85
C THR A 87 -12.46 16.05 -21.96
N ASP A 88 -11.72 16.98 -22.54
CA ASP A 88 -11.16 18.12 -21.82
C ASP A 88 -12.25 18.99 -21.18
N GLU A 89 -13.41 19.12 -21.85
CA GLU A 89 -14.57 19.85 -21.31
C GLU A 89 -15.15 19.16 -20.07
N GLU A 90 -15.28 17.84 -20.11
CA GLU A 90 -15.78 17.06 -18.98
C GLU A 90 -14.84 17.13 -17.78
N ILE A 91 -13.52 17.08 -18.04
CA ILE A 91 -12.49 17.27 -17.01
C ILE A 91 -12.61 18.67 -16.40
N LEU A 92 -12.75 19.71 -17.22
CA LEU A 92 -12.88 21.09 -16.74
C LEU A 92 -14.13 21.30 -15.89
N ILE A 93 -15.25 20.69 -16.26
CA ILE A 93 -16.50 20.70 -15.47
C ILE A 93 -16.28 20.06 -14.10
N GLU A 94 -15.65 18.89 -14.05
CA GLU A 94 -15.37 18.19 -12.79
C GLU A 94 -14.44 19.00 -11.88
N LEU A 95 -13.39 19.63 -12.43
CA LEU A 95 -12.50 20.51 -11.64
C LEU A 95 -13.25 21.71 -11.06
N LYS A 96 -14.15 22.34 -11.83
CA LYS A 96 -15.00 23.43 -11.34
C LYS A 96 -15.95 22.95 -10.23
N ASN A 97 -16.50 21.75 -10.34
CA ASN A 97 -17.34 21.15 -9.30
C ASN A 97 -16.57 20.94 -8.00
N VAL A 98 -15.34 20.41 -8.06
CA VAL A 98 -14.47 20.26 -6.88
C VAL A 98 -14.20 21.62 -6.22
N ALA A 99 -13.87 22.65 -7.00
CA ALA A 99 -13.66 24.00 -6.47
C ALA A 99 -14.91 24.56 -5.77
N LYS A 100 -16.09 24.34 -6.36
CA LYS A 100 -17.37 24.74 -5.79
C LYS A 100 -17.67 24.03 -4.47
N ILE A 101 -17.41 22.71 -4.39
CA ILE A 101 -17.60 21.92 -3.18
C ILE A 101 -16.72 22.45 -2.04
N LEU A 102 -15.46 22.79 -2.34
CA LEU A 102 -14.50 23.24 -1.33
C LEU A 102 -14.62 24.73 -1.01
N THR A 103 -15.44 25.48 -1.75
CA THR A 103 -15.57 26.95 -1.64
C THR A 103 -14.20 27.65 -1.74
N LYS A 104 -13.30 27.12 -2.59
CA LYS A 104 -11.95 27.66 -2.78
C LYS A 104 -11.84 28.36 -4.13
N LYS A 105 -11.10 29.47 -4.17
CA LYS A 105 -10.74 30.18 -5.41
C LYS A 105 -9.72 29.40 -6.25
N PHE A 106 -8.90 28.58 -5.60
CA PHE A 106 -7.92 27.70 -6.24
C PHE A 106 -7.97 26.32 -5.57
N ILE A 107 -7.88 25.27 -6.39
CA ILE A 107 -7.81 23.89 -5.91
C ILE A 107 -6.46 23.30 -6.26
N THR A 108 -5.98 22.40 -5.39
CA THR A 108 -4.72 21.67 -5.58
C THR A 108 -4.97 20.29 -6.18
N VAL A 109 -3.91 19.63 -6.65
CA VAL A 109 -3.97 18.23 -7.06
C VAL A 109 -4.48 17.33 -5.94
N GLU A 110 -4.14 17.65 -4.68
CA GLU A 110 -4.58 16.87 -3.52
C GLU A 110 -6.08 17.05 -3.24
N ASP A 111 -6.61 18.26 -3.42
CA ASP A 111 -8.04 18.53 -3.34
C ASP A 111 -8.81 17.68 -4.38
N VAL A 112 -8.31 17.64 -5.63
CA VAL A 112 -8.92 16.83 -6.70
C VAL A 112 -8.86 15.33 -6.37
N LYS A 113 -7.71 14.81 -5.92
CA LYS A 113 -7.56 13.39 -5.56
C LYS A 113 -8.53 12.98 -4.46
N LYS A 114 -8.73 13.83 -3.45
CA LYS A 114 -9.61 13.54 -2.30
C LYS A 114 -11.09 13.69 -2.60
N HIS A 115 -11.47 14.67 -3.42
CA HIS A 115 -12.87 15.06 -3.58
C HIS A 115 -13.47 14.71 -4.94
N SER A 116 -12.67 14.50 -5.98
CA SER A 116 -13.19 14.06 -7.27
C SER A 116 -13.53 12.57 -7.25
N LYS A 117 -14.68 12.24 -7.83
CA LYS A 117 -15.12 10.86 -8.06
C LYS A 117 -14.41 10.21 -9.24
N PHE A 118 -13.81 10.99 -10.13
CA PHE A 118 -13.29 10.50 -11.41
C PHE A 118 -11.80 10.75 -11.58
N LEU A 119 -11.32 11.89 -11.08
CA LEU A 119 -9.97 12.37 -11.33
C LEU A 119 -8.99 11.95 -10.22
N GLY A 120 -7.77 11.61 -10.66
CA GLY A 120 -6.62 11.32 -9.82
C GLY A 120 -6.64 9.94 -9.13
N PRO A 121 -5.46 9.33 -8.89
CA PRO A 121 -5.37 8.13 -8.07
C PRO A 121 -5.66 8.46 -6.58
N CYS A 122 -6.52 7.66 -5.93
CA CYS A 122 -6.55 7.64 -4.46
C CYS A 122 -5.33 6.87 -3.97
N TYR A 123 -4.49 7.52 -3.16
CA TYR A 123 -3.53 6.83 -2.31
C TYR A 123 -4.16 6.76 -0.91
N TYR A 124 -4.37 5.54 -0.41
CA TYR A 124 -4.83 5.29 0.96
C TYR A 124 -3.67 5.43 1.94
#